data_AF-U6L2P8-F1
#
_entry.id   AF-U6L2P8-F1
#
_cell.length_a   1.000
_cell.length_b   1.000
_cell.length_c   1.000
_cell.angle_alpha   90.00
_cell.angle_beta   90.00
_cell.angle_gamma   90.00
#
_symmetry.space_group_name_H-M   'P 1'
#
loop_
_entity.id
_entity.type
_entity.pdbx_description
1 polymer ?
#
loop_
_entity_poly.entity_id
_entity_poly.type
_entity_poly.pdbx_seq_one_letter_code
_entity_poly.pdbx_strand_id
1 'polypeptide(L)' 'DTLFVISTDWSHWGPRSSYTYLPENVDKSLPLYKKIQALDREAIDCVVNLNGSCLEEHVAKTGNRICGYDALLLFLR' A
#
# COMPACT_ATOMS: atom_id res chain seq x y z
N ASP A 1 19.29 19.03 14.74
CA ASP A 1 18.30 18.82 13.66
C ASP A 1 18.52 17.46 13.01
N THR A 2 17.44 16.70 12.85
CA THR A 2 17.48 15.34 12.28
C THR A 2 16.39 15.22 11.22
N LEU A 3 16.74 14.69 10.05
CA LEU A 3 15.81 14.37 8.96
C LEU A 3 15.72 12.85 8.81
N PHE A 4 14.50 12.33 8.77
CA PHE A 4 14.23 10.92 8.44
C PHE A 4 13.75 10.85 6.98
N VAL A 5 14.45 10.07 6.17
CA VAL A 5 14.06 9.77 4.79
C VAL A 5 13.70 8.29 4.72
N ILE A 6 12.45 7.99 4.35
CA ILE A 6 11.97 6.62 4.18
C ILE A 6 11.92 6.33 2.68
N SER A 7 12.71 5.36 2.24
CA SER A 7 12.73 4.89 0.85
C SER A 7 11.76 3.72 0.69
N THR A 8 10.79 3.83 -0.21
CA THR A 8 9.82 2.77 -0.48
C THR A 8 9.27 2.85 -1.89
N ASP A 9 9.08 1.69 -2.51
CA ASP A 9 8.15 1.49 -3.62
C ASP A 9 6.80 0.97 -3.07
N TRP A 10 5.72 1.17 -3.83
CA TRP A 10 4.36 0.71 -3.48
C TRP A 10 4.09 -0.69 -4.06
N SER A 11 2.89 -1.01 -4.54
CA SER A 11 2.53 -2.37 -4.88
C SER A 11 3.37 -2.97 -6.01
N HIS A 12 4.03 -4.09 -5.72
CA HIS A 12 4.66 -4.95 -6.73
C HIS A 12 3.62 -5.92 -7.31
N TRP A 13 2.71 -5.39 -8.12
CA TRP A 13 1.62 -6.16 -8.72
C TRP A 13 2.06 -6.90 -10.00
N GLY A 14 1.78 -8.19 -10.07
CA GLY A 14 1.87 -9.00 -11.27
C GLY A 14 2.32 -10.44 -11.01
N PRO A 15 2.22 -11.31 -12.04
CA PRO A 15 2.61 -12.72 -11.94
C PRO A 15 4.09 -12.91 -11.56
N ARG A 16 4.98 -12.04 -12.04
CA ARG A 16 6.42 -12.08 -11.71
C ARG A 16 6.69 -11.88 -10.22
N SER A 17 5.85 -11.09 -9.57
CA SER A 17 5.91 -10.86 -8.13
C SER A 17 5.08 -11.90 -7.37
N SER A 18 4.31 -12.77 -8.02
CA SER A 18 3.31 -13.65 -7.40
C SER A 18 2.23 -12.90 -6.61
N TYR A 19 1.88 -11.66 -7.00
CA TYR A 19 0.86 -10.83 -6.35
C TYR A 19 -0.14 -10.33 -7.38
N THR A 20 -1.40 -10.71 -7.28
CA THR A 20 -2.44 -10.27 -8.24
C THR A 20 -3.74 -9.90 -7.55
N TYR A 21 -3.70 -9.53 -6.27
CA TYR A 21 -4.88 -9.10 -5.53
C TYR A 21 -5.49 -7.85 -6.18
N LEU A 22 -6.81 -7.79 -6.24
CA LEU A 22 -7.57 -6.61 -6.65
C LEU A 22 -8.73 -6.43 -5.67
N PRO A 23 -9.02 -5.19 -5.22
CA PRO A 23 -10.11 -4.97 -4.27
C PRO A 23 -11.47 -5.30 -4.92
N GLU A 24 -12.34 -5.99 -4.18
CA GLU A 24 -13.66 -6.41 -4.66
C GLU A 24 -14.62 -5.24 -4.89
N ASN A 25 -14.44 -4.16 -4.13
CA ASN A 25 -15.27 -2.95 -4.14
C ASN A 25 -14.87 -1.94 -5.24
N VAL A 26 -13.94 -2.29 -6.13
CA VAL A 26 -13.56 -1.43 -7.26
C VAL A 26 -14.37 -1.79 -8.49
N ASP A 27 -14.85 -0.77 -9.21
CA ASP A 27 -15.60 -0.95 -10.45
C ASP A 27 -14.83 -1.87 -11.43
N LYS A 28 -15.48 -2.99 -11.78
CA LYS A 28 -14.92 -4.00 -12.68
C LYS A 28 -14.67 -3.46 -14.08
N SER A 29 -15.37 -2.41 -14.50
CA SER A 29 -15.19 -1.74 -15.79
C SER A 29 -13.85 -0.99 -15.89
N LEU A 30 -13.24 -0.66 -14.75
CA LEU A 30 -11.99 0.10 -14.73
C LEU A 30 -10.81 -0.71 -15.30
N PRO A 31 -9.89 -0.04 -16.01
CA PRO A 31 -8.66 -0.68 -16.45
C PRO A 31 -7.82 -1.10 -15.24
N LEU A 32 -7.05 -2.19 -15.40
CA LEU A 32 -6.27 -2.81 -14.33
C LEU A 32 -5.40 -1.80 -13.54
N TYR A 33 -4.70 -0.90 -14.24
CA TYR A 33 -3.83 0.08 -13.58
C TYR A 33 -4.58 1.02 -12.63
N LYS A 34 -5.87 1.31 -12.89
CA LYS A 34 -6.70 2.12 -11.99
C LYS A 34 -7.08 1.36 -10.72
N LYS A 35 -7.26 0.04 -10.83
CA LYS A 35 -7.53 -0.81 -9.68
C LYS A 35 -6.30 -0.95 -8.78
N ILE A 36 -5.12 -1.09 -9.38
CA ILE A 36 -3.83 -1.07 -8.66
C ILE A 36 -3.60 0.30 -8.02
N GLN A 37 -3.85 1.40 -8.75
CA GLN A 37 -3.76 2.75 -8.19
C GLN A 37 -4.69 2.95 -6.98
N ALA A 38 -5.90 2.38 -7.00
CA ALA A 38 -6.81 2.46 -5.87
C ALA A 38 -6.29 1.70 -4.64
N LEU A 39 -5.70 0.52 -4.85
CA LEU A 39 -5.03 -0.26 -3.80
C LEU A 39 -3.88 0.55 -3.17
N ASP A 40 -2.99 1.11 -3.98
CA ASP A 40 -1.86 1.91 -3.48
C ASP A 40 -2.32 3.18 -2.78
N ARG A 41 -3.36 3.84 -3.31
CA ARG A 41 -3.91 5.07 -2.71
C ARG A 41 -4.44 4.82 -1.31
N GLU A 42 -5.10 3.69 -1.04
CA GLU A 42 -5.58 3.33 0.30
C GLU A 42 -4.43 3.28 1.32
N ALA A 43 -3.32 2.63 0.97
CA ALA A 43 -2.13 2.58 1.83
C ALA A 43 -1.46 3.97 2.00
N ILE A 44 -1.32 4.73 0.91
CA ILE A 44 -0.78 6.09 0.92
C ILE A 44 -1.61 6.98 1.85
N ASP A 45 -2.93 6.88 1.78
CA ASP A 45 -3.83 7.70 2.58
C ASP A 45 -3.71 7.34 4.06
N CYS A 46 -3.49 6.07 4.45
CA CYS A 46 -3.16 5.72 5.83
C CYS A 46 -1.87 6.44 6.30
N VAL A 47 -0.81 6.47 5.48
CA VAL A 47 0.47 7.12 5.80
C VAL A 47 0.31 8.65 5.92
N VAL A 48 -0.37 9.28 4.95
CA VAL A 48 -0.60 10.74 4.94
C VAL A 48 -1.43 11.18 6.14
N ASN A 49 -2.36 10.35 6.60
CA ASN A 49 -3.18 10.61 7.79
C ASN A 49 -2.51 10.18 9.12
N LEU A 50 -1.22 9.83 9.09
CA LEU A 50 -0.45 9.40 10.27
C LEU A 50 -1.09 8.21 11.03
N ASN A 51 -1.71 7.28 10.30
CA ASN A 51 -2.48 6.19 10.88
C ASN A 51 -1.81 4.84 10.63
N GLY A 52 -0.98 4.41 11.58
CA GLY A 52 -0.29 3.12 11.54
C GLY A 52 -1.24 1.92 11.53
N SER A 53 -2.30 1.94 12.35
CA SER A 53 -3.29 0.85 12.41
C SER A 53 -4.03 0.65 11.08
N CYS A 54 -4.39 1.74 10.40
CA CYS A 54 -4.95 1.69 9.04
C CYS A 54 -4.00 0.99 8.05
N LEU A 55 -2.70 1.30 8.11
CA LEU A 55 -1.71 0.69 7.23
C LEU A 55 -1.53 -0.81 7.53
N GLU A 56 -1.50 -1.19 8.82
CA GLU A 56 -1.45 -2.59 9.26
C GLU A 56 -2.68 -3.36 8.77
N GLU A 57 -3.88 -2.81 8.95
CA GLU A 57 -5.13 -3.40 8.50
C GLU A 57 -5.18 -3.54 6.97
N HIS A 58 -4.73 -2.53 6.22
CA HIS A 58 -4.65 -2.57 4.77
C HIS A 58 -3.75 -3.72 4.30
N VAL A 59 -2.54 -3.84 4.83
CA VAL A 59 -1.58 -4.89 4.43
C VAL A 59 -2.08 -6.27 4.85
N ALA A 60 -2.66 -6.40 6.06
CA ALA A 60 -3.24 -7.65 6.52
C ALA A 60 -4.40 -8.13 5.64
N LYS A 61 -5.27 -7.21 5.21
CA LYS A 61 -6.44 -7.50 4.37
C LYS A 61 -6.06 -7.84 2.93
N THR A 62 -5.13 -7.11 2.35
CA THR A 62 -4.86 -7.15 0.90
C THR A 62 -3.65 -8.01 0.55
N GLY A 63 -2.74 -8.23 1.50
CA GLY A 63 -1.42 -8.79 1.24
C GLY A 63 -0.53 -7.87 0.40
N ASN A 64 -0.80 -6.55 0.37
CA ASN A 64 -0.04 -5.61 -0.44
C ASN A 64 1.44 -5.63 -0.07
N ARG A 65 2.30 -5.78 -1.09
CA ARG A 65 3.75 -5.85 -0.93
C ARG A 65 4.36 -4.48 -1.15
N ILE A 66 4.44 -3.71 -0.06
CA ILE A 66 5.09 -2.40 0.02
C ILE A 66 6.51 -2.62 0.55
N CYS A 67 7.54 -2.26 -0.22
CA CYS A 67 8.93 -2.59 0.13
C CYS A 67 9.41 -1.95 1.43
N GLY A 68 8.97 -0.72 1.73
CA GLY A 68 9.32 0.00 2.96
C GLY A 68 8.29 -0.12 4.08
N TYR A 69 7.41 -1.14 4.05
CA TYR A 69 6.33 -1.31 5.03
C TYR A 69 6.79 -1.18 6.48
N ASP A 70 7.83 -1.92 6.88
CA ASP A 70 8.31 -1.92 8.27
C ASP A 70 8.86 -0.55 8.69
N ALA A 71 9.54 0.16 7.78
CA ALA A 71 10.07 1.50 8.04
C ALA A 71 8.95 2.53 8.16
N LEU A 72 7.93 2.45 7.31
CA LEU A 72 6.72 3.28 7.42
C LEU A 72 6.00 3.03 8.74
N LEU A 73 5.81 1.77 9.11
CA LEU A 73 5.10 1.42 10.33
C LEU A 73 5.86 1.85 11.59
N LEU A 74 7.20 1.72 11.60
CA LEU A 74 8.03 2.25 12.68
C LEU A 74 7.91 3.76 12.81
N PHE A 75 7.84 4.48 11.68
CA PHE A 75 7.70 5.93 11.68
C PHE A 75 6.31 6.42 12.12
N LEU A 76 5.28 5.60 11.94
CA LEU A 76 3.88 5.91 12.27
C LEU A 76 3.47 5.52 13.70
N ARG A 77 4.39 4.99 14.50
CA ARG A 77 4.20 4.62 15.91
C ARG A 77 4.88 5.62 16.84
#